data_AF-A0A6I3KHI2-F1
#
_entry.id   AF-A0A6I3KHI2-F1
#
_cell.length_a   1.000
_cell.length_b   1.000
_cell.length_c   1.000
_cell.angle_alpha   90.00
_cell.angle_beta   90.00
_cell.angle_gamma   90.00
#
_symmetry.space_group_name_H-M   'P 1'
#
loop_
_entity.id
_entity.type
_entity.pdbx_description
1 polymer ?
#
loop_
_entity_poly.entity_id
_entity_poly.type
_entity_poly.pdbx_seq_one_letter_code
_entity_poly.pdbx_strand_id
1 'polypeptide(L)'
;MGQRANPTDLELAALISSKICHDVIGPVGAIYNGLEILDEDDDQEAKNYALDVIRNVTEQASARLQFCRFAFGAAGSAGAMIDLGTAEQISRGFIGKGKHNLIWKAVPGHMPKDKAKLLLNMVASAVTALPRGGDIEVQMAGTLENPSFLVRCRGTNARAPLHLAEFIAGEHAPPLDAMTIQAYYTWRLAATAGMRLAVLQDGADILLSAKPA
;
A
#
# COMPACT_ATOMS: atom_id res chain seq x y z
N MET A 1 -29.22 -11.74 5.22
CA MET A 1 -28.27 -10.66 4.89
C MET A 1 -27.85 -10.01 6.20
N GLY A 2 -26.71 -10.43 6.77
CA GLY A 2 -26.22 -9.86 8.02
C GLY A 2 -25.69 -8.45 7.78
N GLN A 3 -26.21 -7.48 8.52
CA GLN A 3 -25.75 -6.10 8.47
C GLN A 3 -24.27 -6.09 8.87
N ARG A 4 -23.41 -5.65 7.96
CA ARG A 4 -21.95 -5.59 8.16
C ARG A 4 -21.69 -4.61 9.30
N ALA A 5 -21.28 -5.10 10.47
CA ALA A 5 -20.91 -4.23 11.57
C ALA A 5 -19.64 -3.47 11.17
N ASN A 6 -19.76 -2.18 10.91
CA ASN A 6 -18.59 -1.34 10.73
C ASN A 6 -17.85 -1.26 12.08
N PRO A 7 -16.52 -1.41 12.12
CA PRO A 7 -15.76 -1.19 13.33
C PRO A 7 -16.03 0.22 13.85
N THR A 8 -16.09 0.35 15.17
CA THR A 8 -16.01 1.63 15.86
C THR A 8 -14.69 2.33 15.54
N ASP A 9 -14.62 3.63 15.81
CA ASP A 9 -13.40 4.40 15.54
C ASP A 9 -12.18 3.86 16.32
N LEU A 10 -12.40 3.36 17.54
CA LEU A 10 -11.35 2.74 18.35
C LEU A 10 -10.90 1.38 17.79
N GLU A 11 -11.83 0.56 17.31
CA GLU A 11 -11.48 -0.72 16.66
C GLU A 11 -10.72 -0.48 15.35
N LEU A 12 -11.14 0.49 14.54
CA LEU A 12 -10.43 0.88 13.32
C LEU A 12 -9.01 1.37 13.64
N ALA A 13 -8.85 2.21 14.67
CA ALA A 13 -7.54 2.67 15.11
C ALA A 13 -6.65 1.50 15.60
N ALA A 14 -7.23 0.55 16.35
CA ALA A 14 -6.53 -0.64 16.81
C ALA A 14 -6.07 -1.52 15.62
N LEU A 15 -6.95 -1.81 14.67
CA LEU A 15 -6.65 -2.64 13.49
C LEU A 15 -5.57 -2.03 12.60
N ILE A 16 -5.64 -0.71 12.34
CA ILE A 16 -4.59 0.00 11.58
C ILE A 16 -3.26 -0.03 12.35
N SER A 17 -3.29 0.16 13.67
CA SER A 17 -2.08 0.05 14.50
C SER A 17 -1.48 -1.34 14.44
N SER A 18 -2.30 -2.40 14.54
CA SER A 18 -1.86 -3.80 14.38
C SER A 18 -1.24 -4.06 13.01
N LYS A 19 -1.82 -3.51 11.93
CA LYS A 19 -1.27 -3.62 10.58
C LYS A 19 0.10 -2.95 10.46
N ILE A 20 0.25 -1.73 10.96
CA ILE A 20 1.53 -1.02 10.95
C ILE A 20 2.58 -1.81 11.74
N CYS A 21 2.25 -2.30 12.94
CA CYS A 21 3.15 -3.12 13.74
C CYS A 21 3.55 -4.41 13.01
N HIS A 22 2.58 -5.14 12.46
CA HIS A 22 2.82 -6.38 11.71
C HIS A 22 3.82 -6.18 10.56
N ASP A 23 3.65 -5.11 9.77
CA ASP A 23 4.50 -4.84 8.61
C ASP A 23 5.94 -4.45 8.98
N VAL A 24 6.16 -3.93 10.18
CA VAL A 24 7.45 -3.40 10.63
C VAL A 24 8.20 -4.38 11.54
N ILE A 25 7.49 -5.26 12.25
CA ILE A 25 8.12 -6.16 13.23
C ILE A 25 9.14 -7.11 12.58
N GLY A 26 8.85 -7.61 11.37
CA GLY A 26 9.73 -8.53 10.65
C GLY A 26 11.08 -7.90 10.30
N PRO A 27 11.11 -6.75 9.58
CA PRO A 27 12.34 -6.01 9.32
C PRO A 27 13.12 -5.63 10.59
N VAL A 28 12.43 -5.19 11.64
CA VAL A 28 13.09 -4.83 12.92
C VAL A 28 13.74 -6.05 13.59
N GLY A 29 13.06 -7.20 13.61
CA GLY A 29 13.65 -8.45 14.10
C GLY A 29 14.87 -8.88 13.31
N ALA A 30 14.86 -8.71 11.98
CA ALA A 30 16.01 -9.02 11.13
C ALA A 30 17.21 -8.09 11.39
N ILE A 31 16.98 -6.82 11.76
CA ILE A 31 18.07 -5.91 12.20
C ILE A 31 18.72 -6.45 13.46
N TYR A 32 17.89 -6.83 14.46
CA TYR A 32 18.37 -7.34 15.73
C TYR A 32 19.20 -8.62 15.56
N ASN A 33 18.71 -9.60 14.79
CA ASN A 33 19.46 -10.82 14.48
C ASN A 33 20.79 -10.52 13.75
N GLY A 34 20.82 -9.50 12.88
CA GLY A 34 22.06 -9.09 12.23
C GLY A 34 23.07 -8.50 13.21
N LEU A 35 22.61 -7.75 14.22
CA LEU A 35 23.48 -7.22 15.27
C LEU A 35 24.07 -8.33 16.14
N GLU A 36 23.28 -9.36 16.48
CA GLU A 36 23.78 -10.53 17.21
C GLU A 36 24.92 -11.23 16.47
N ILE A 37 24.82 -11.39 15.14
CA ILE A 37 25.91 -11.96 14.32
C ILE A 37 27.18 -11.09 14.38
N LEU A 38 27.04 -9.77 14.45
CA LEU A 38 28.21 -8.87 14.55
C LEU A 38 28.93 -8.98 15.89
N ASP A 39 28.18 -9.26 16.96
CA ASP A 39 28.69 -9.35 18.33
C ASP A 39 29.26 -10.74 18.66
N GLU A 40 28.67 -11.83 18.11
CA GLU A 40 28.99 -13.20 18.49
C GLU A 40 29.89 -13.96 17.51
N ASP A 41 29.88 -13.61 16.22
CA ASP A 41 30.71 -14.27 15.21
C ASP A 41 32.08 -13.59 15.10
N ASP A 42 33.14 -14.32 14.79
CA ASP A 42 34.48 -13.77 14.51
C ASP A 42 34.83 -13.82 13.02
N ASP A 43 34.02 -14.51 12.22
CA ASP A 43 34.19 -14.60 10.78
C ASP A 43 33.85 -13.28 10.07
N GLN A 44 34.80 -12.78 9.28
CA GLN A 44 34.66 -11.50 8.60
C GLN A 44 33.60 -11.56 7.48
N GLU A 45 33.42 -12.71 6.83
CA GLU A 45 32.40 -12.87 5.79
C GLU A 45 30.99 -12.83 6.41
N ALA A 46 30.78 -13.53 7.52
CA ALA A 46 29.54 -13.48 8.30
C ALA A 46 29.19 -12.04 8.74
N LYS A 47 30.18 -11.28 9.25
CA LYS A 47 29.98 -9.87 9.63
C LYS A 47 29.61 -8.97 8.46
N ASN A 48 30.27 -9.15 7.32
CA ASN A 48 29.95 -8.38 6.11
C ASN A 48 28.54 -8.67 5.61
N TYR A 49 28.15 -9.94 5.60
CA TYR A 49 26.78 -10.35 5.26
C TYR A 49 25.75 -9.76 6.22
N ALA A 50 26.02 -9.78 7.53
CA ALA A 50 25.14 -9.19 8.53
C ALA A 50 24.94 -7.68 8.32
N LEU A 51 26.01 -6.94 8.01
CA LEU A 51 25.91 -5.50 7.68
C LEU A 51 25.06 -5.24 6.44
N ASP A 52 25.19 -6.07 5.40
CA ASP A 52 24.38 -5.95 4.19
C ASP A 52 22.90 -6.27 4.48
N VAL A 53 22.62 -7.29 5.28
CA VAL A 53 21.26 -7.60 5.75
C VAL A 53 20.69 -6.41 6.51
N ILE A 54 21.38 -5.93 7.56
CA ILE A 54 20.95 -4.79 8.39
C ILE A 54 20.62 -3.59 7.51
N ARG A 55 21.49 -3.24 6.56
CA ARG A 55 21.27 -2.12 5.64
C ARG A 55 19.99 -2.32 4.84
N ASN A 56 19.85 -3.47 4.18
CA ASN A 56 18.70 -3.77 3.33
C ASN A 56 17.38 -3.79 4.11
N VAL A 57 17.35 -4.40 5.30
CA VAL A 57 16.11 -4.48 6.10
C VAL A 57 15.78 -3.14 6.77
N THR A 58 16.77 -2.32 7.10
CA THR A 58 16.56 -0.95 7.61
C THR A 58 15.92 -0.06 6.55
N GLU A 59 16.41 -0.13 5.31
CA GLU A 59 15.80 0.59 4.17
C GLU A 59 14.34 0.18 3.97
N GLN A 60 14.04 -1.13 4.03
CA GLN A 60 12.68 -1.64 3.91
C GLN A 60 11.78 -1.19 5.07
N ALA A 61 12.26 -1.23 6.31
CA ALA A 61 11.52 -0.77 7.49
C ALA A 61 11.16 0.72 7.37
N SER A 62 12.16 1.55 7.01
CA SER A 62 11.99 2.98 6.81
C SER A 62 10.97 3.29 5.71
N ALA A 63 11.07 2.61 4.56
CA ALA A 63 10.13 2.79 3.45
C ALA A 63 8.69 2.40 3.83
N ARG A 64 8.50 1.30 4.57
CA ARG A 64 7.17 0.87 5.06
C ARG A 64 6.58 1.88 6.04
N LEU A 65 7.38 2.40 6.97
CA LEU A 65 6.95 3.44 7.91
C LEU A 65 6.58 4.74 7.20
N GLN A 66 7.40 5.18 6.25
CA GLN A 66 7.09 6.35 5.43
C GLN A 66 5.79 6.15 4.64
N PHE A 67 5.61 4.99 4.02
CA PHE A 67 4.35 4.66 3.35
C PHE A 67 3.16 4.72 4.30
N CYS A 68 3.23 4.06 5.46
CA CYS A 68 2.15 4.05 6.44
C CYS A 68 1.79 5.45 6.94
N ARG A 69 2.80 6.31 7.15
CA ARG A 69 2.61 7.70 7.59
C ARG A 69 1.75 8.51 6.63
N PHE A 70 1.93 8.32 5.31
CA PHE A 70 1.13 9.02 4.31
C PHE A 70 -0.16 8.29 3.97
N ALA A 71 -0.12 6.97 3.77
CA ALA A 71 -1.26 6.17 3.33
C ALA A 71 -2.35 6.04 4.40
N PHE A 72 -1.99 5.94 5.69
CA PHE A 72 -2.92 5.78 6.80
C PHE A 72 -2.95 7.00 7.73
N GLY A 73 -1.78 7.60 7.99
CA GLY A 73 -1.62 8.66 8.98
C GLY A 73 -2.38 9.96 8.69
N ALA A 74 -2.41 10.82 9.71
CA ALA A 74 -3.02 12.14 9.69
C ALA A 74 -2.10 13.21 9.07
N ALA A 75 -1.44 12.88 7.95
CA ALA A 75 -0.62 13.85 7.24
C ALA A 75 -1.51 15.00 6.72
N GLY A 76 -1.48 16.14 7.42
CA GLY A 76 -2.17 17.37 7.05
C GLY A 76 -3.54 17.59 7.72
N SER A 77 -3.82 18.87 8.03
CA SER A 77 -5.10 19.38 8.53
C SER A 77 -6.23 19.21 7.50
N ALA A 78 -7.46 19.63 7.84
CA ALA A 78 -8.53 19.74 6.85
C ALA A 78 -8.09 20.64 5.68
N GLY A 79 -8.32 20.20 4.44
CA GLY A 79 -7.89 20.94 3.24
C GLY A 79 -6.41 20.78 2.87
N ALA A 80 -5.65 19.91 3.55
CA ALA A 80 -4.26 19.67 3.17
C ALA A 80 -4.14 19.03 1.79
N MET A 81 -3.09 19.45 1.09
CA MET A 81 -2.71 18.96 -0.23
C MET A 81 -1.43 18.15 -0.13
N ILE A 82 -1.34 17.08 -0.93
CA ILE A 82 -0.16 16.21 -1.03
C ILE A 82 0.43 16.39 -2.42
N ASP A 83 1.74 16.64 -2.49
CA ASP A 83 2.48 16.61 -3.74
C ASP A 83 2.55 15.18 -4.31
N LEU A 84 2.12 15.00 -5.56
CA LEU A 84 2.16 13.72 -6.25
C LEU A 84 3.59 13.23 -6.53
N GLY A 85 4.58 14.12 -6.63
CA GLY A 85 5.98 13.70 -6.70
C GLY A 85 6.41 13.00 -5.42
N THR A 86 6.00 13.52 -4.26
CA THR A 86 6.19 12.88 -2.96
C THR A 86 5.45 11.53 -2.89
N ALA A 87 4.20 11.46 -3.37
CA ALA A 87 3.43 10.21 -3.41
C ALA A 87 4.09 9.14 -4.31
N GLU A 88 4.65 9.55 -5.45
CA GLU A 88 5.43 8.67 -6.33
C GLU A 88 6.67 8.13 -5.60
N GLN A 89 7.47 9.00 -4.98
CA GLN A 89 8.68 8.60 -4.24
C GLN A 89 8.37 7.59 -3.13
N ILE A 90 7.32 7.84 -2.36
CA ILE A 90 6.84 6.93 -1.30
C ILE A 90 6.40 5.58 -1.89
N SER A 91 5.68 5.60 -3.02
CA SER A 91 5.24 4.39 -3.71
C SER A 91 6.43 3.56 -4.22
N ARG A 92 7.45 4.23 -4.76
CA ARG A 92 8.70 3.58 -5.21
C ARG A 92 9.46 2.96 -4.04
N GLY A 93 9.57 3.67 -2.92
CA GLY A 93 10.18 3.15 -1.69
C GLY A 93 9.43 1.92 -1.16
N PHE A 94 8.10 1.99 -1.11
CA PHE A 94 7.24 0.89 -0.65
C PHE A 94 7.36 -0.37 -1.53
N ILE A 95 7.37 -0.19 -2.85
CA ILE A 95 7.57 -1.31 -3.80
C ILE A 95 9.00 -1.85 -3.71
N GLY A 96 9.97 -0.97 -3.49
CA GLY A 96 11.38 -1.32 -3.33
C GLY A 96 11.98 -1.92 -4.60
N LYS A 97 13.13 -2.59 -4.42
CA LYS A 97 13.78 -3.35 -5.48
C LYS A 97 13.39 -4.82 -5.32
N GLY A 98 12.62 -5.36 -6.24
CA GLY A 98 12.12 -6.73 -6.13
C GLY A 98 11.38 -7.19 -7.38
N LYS A 99 10.42 -8.10 -7.17
CA LYS A 99 9.64 -8.69 -8.26
C LYS A 99 8.62 -7.75 -8.88
N HIS A 100 8.34 -6.60 -8.28
CA HIS A 100 7.38 -5.60 -8.76
C HIS A 100 8.10 -4.37 -9.31
N ASN A 101 7.62 -3.84 -10.42
CA ASN A 101 8.14 -2.63 -11.06
C ASN A 101 7.05 -1.55 -11.10
N LEU A 102 7.36 -0.34 -10.62
CA LEU A 102 6.41 0.79 -10.62
C LEU A 102 6.63 1.70 -11.83
N ILE A 103 5.60 1.80 -12.67
CA ILE A 103 5.51 2.75 -13.76
C ILE A 103 4.54 3.84 -13.35
N TRP A 104 4.99 5.09 -13.28
CA TRP A 104 4.19 6.23 -12.83
C TRP A 104 3.89 7.18 -13.98
N LYS A 105 2.61 7.34 -14.31
CA LYS A 105 2.10 8.20 -15.40
C LYS A 105 0.97 9.10 -14.89
N ALA A 106 1.15 9.70 -13.71
CA ALA A 106 0.28 10.78 -13.22
C ALA A 106 0.96 12.14 -13.45
N VAL A 107 0.20 13.18 -13.77
CA VAL A 107 0.77 14.52 -13.92
C VAL A 107 1.26 15.05 -12.57
N PRO A 108 2.40 15.76 -12.51
CA PRO A 108 2.89 16.36 -11.27
C PRO A 108 1.91 17.42 -10.74
N GLY A 109 1.88 17.59 -9.42
CA GLY A 109 1.12 18.65 -8.79
C GLY A 109 0.59 18.27 -7.41
N HIS A 110 -0.16 19.19 -6.82
CA HIS A 110 -0.73 19.05 -5.49
C HIS A 110 -2.15 18.52 -5.59
N MET A 111 -2.47 17.54 -4.76
CA MET A 111 -3.75 16.83 -4.78
C MET A 111 -4.39 16.81 -3.39
N PRO A 112 -5.73 16.87 -3.26
CA PRO A 112 -6.39 16.72 -1.98
C PRO A 112 -5.96 15.43 -1.27
N LYS A 113 -5.64 15.53 0.03
CA LYS A 113 -5.03 14.43 0.78
C LYS A 113 -5.74 13.09 0.64
N ASP A 114 -7.07 13.07 0.68
CA ASP A 114 -7.82 11.81 0.65
C ASP A 114 -7.71 11.10 -0.71
N LYS A 115 -7.57 11.86 -1.81
CA LYS A 115 -7.35 11.32 -3.16
C LYS A 115 -5.93 10.76 -3.31
N ALA A 116 -4.94 11.47 -2.78
CA ALA A 116 -3.56 10.97 -2.76
C ALA A 116 -3.42 9.72 -1.87
N LYS A 117 -4.06 9.70 -0.69
CA LYS A 117 -4.11 8.52 0.19
C LYS A 117 -4.78 7.34 -0.49
N LEU A 118 -5.86 7.58 -1.25
CA LEU A 118 -6.54 6.55 -2.02
C LEU A 118 -5.60 5.96 -3.06
N LEU A 119 -4.89 6.80 -3.82
CA LEU A 119 -3.93 6.35 -4.82
C LEU A 119 -2.80 5.50 -4.21
N LEU A 120 -2.23 5.92 -3.09
CA LEU A 120 -1.22 5.14 -2.34
C LEU A 120 -1.78 3.75 -1.95
N ASN A 121 -2.99 3.71 -1.41
CA ASN A 121 -3.63 2.45 -1.02
C ASN A 121 -3.95 1.55 -2.23
N MET A 122 -4.34 2.13 -3.36
CA MET A 122 -4.52 1.37 -4.62
C MET A 122 -3.20 0.73 -5.09
N VAL A 123 -2.07 1.44 -4.99
CA VAL A 123 -0.74 0.87 -5.28
C VAL A 123 -0.43 -0.28 -4.33
N ALA A 124 -0.70 -0.14 -3.03
CA ALA A 124 -0.46 -1.23 -2.08
C ALA A 124 -1.38 -2.44 -2.34
N SER A 125 -2.62 -2.24 -2.77
CA SER A 125 -3.49 -3.33 -3.21
C SER A 125 -2.97 -4.02 -4.47
N ALA A 126 -2.41 -3.27 -5.43
CA ALA A 126 -1.84 -3.82 -6.67
C ALA A 126 -0.71 -4.83 -6.43
N VAL A 127 0.09 -4.67 -5.36
CA VAL A 127 1.12 -5.65 -4.98
C VAL A 127 0.52 -7.04 -4.74
N THR A 128 -0.66 -7.11 -4.10
CA THR A 128 -1.36 -8.36 -3.81
C THR A 128 -2.01 -9.00 -5.05
N ALA A 129 -2.29 -8.18 -6.07
CA ALA A 129 -2.79 -8.64 -7.36
C ALA A 129 -1.71 -9.40 -8.16
N LEU A 130 -0.43 -9.15 -7.87
CA LEU A 130 0.73 -9.71 -8.58
C LEU A 130 1.56 -10.63 -7.69
N PRO A 131 1.09 -11.86 -7.37
CA PRO A 131 1.79 -12.76 -6.45
C PRO A 131 3.19 -13.17 -6.97
N ARG A 132 3.38 -13.22 -8.29
CA ARG A 132 4.66 -13.54 -8.95
C ARG A 132 5.44 -12.32 -9.41
N GLY A 133 5.01 -11.11 -9.05
CA GLY A 133 5.61 -9.88 -9.55
C GLY A 133 5.07 -9.46 -10.92
N GLY A 134 5.69 -8.42 -11.48
CA GLY A 134 5.28 -7.78 -12.74
C GLY A 134 5.20 -6.26 -12.62
N ASP A 135 4.54 -5.63 -13.59
CA ASP A 135 4.41 -4.19 -13.68
C ASP A 135 3.15 -3.68 -12.99
N ILE A 136 3.33 -2.66 -12.15
CA ILE A 136 2.26 -1.85 -11.57
C ILE A 136 2.33 -0.49 -12.28
N GLU A 137 1.39 -0.23 -13.18
CA GLU A 137 1.32 1.00 -13.95
C GLU A 137 0.23 1.92 -13.40
N VAL A 138 0.62 3.03 -12.81
CA VAL A 138 -0.27 4.09 -12.31
C VAL A 138 -0.52 5.10 -13.41
N GLN A 139 -1.78 5.33 -13.75
CA GLN A 139 -2.22 6.36 -14.68
C GLN A 139 -3.25 7.26 -14.01
N MET A 140 -3.24 8.53 -14.41
CA MET A 140 -4.25 9.51 -14.00
C MET A 140 -4.80 10.24 -15.23
N ALA A 141 -6.13 10.38 -15.26
CA ALA A 141 -6.84 11.25 -16.19
C ALA A 141 -7.64 12.30 -15.41
N GLY A 142 -8.10 13.36 -16.09
CA GLY A 142 -8.80 14.48 -15.45
C GLY A 142 -7.85 15.51 -14.84
N THR A 143 -8.35 16.31 -13.89
CA THR A 143 -7.56 17.35 -13.19
C THR A 143 -7.10 16.88 -11.82
N LEU A 144 -6.21 17.62 -11.16
CA LEU A 144 -5.77 17.32 -9.79
C LEU A 144 -6.92 17.41 -8.77
N GLU A 145 -7.92 18.25 -9.05
CA GLU A 145 -9.12 18.41 -8.23
C GLU A 145 -10.14 17.31 -8.52
N ASN A 146 -10.27 16.83 -9.77
CA ASN A 146 -11.23 15.80 -10.19
C ASN A 146 -10.54 14.67 -10.98
N PRO A 147 -9.66 13.88 -10.34
CA PRO A 147 -8.91 12.85 -11.03
C PRO A 147 -9.74 11.59 -11.24
N SER A 148 -9.37 10.82 -12.25
CA SER A 148 -9.67 9.39 -12.37
C SER A 148 -8.35 8.62 -12.34
N PHE A 149 -8.23 7.65 -11.43
CA PHE A 149 -7.06 6.78 -11.31
C PHE A 149 -7.30 5.44 -11.98
N LEU A 150 -6.24 4.92 -12.60
CA LEU A 150 -6.16 3.56 -13.07
C LEU A 150 -4.80 2.99 -12.64
N VAL A 151 -4.81 1.92 -11.84
CA VAL A 151 -3.61 1.13 -11.55
C VAL A 151 -3.75 -0.20 -12.27
N ARG A 152 -2.97 -0.37 -13.34
CA ARG A 152 -2.94 -1.58 -14.16
C ARG A 152 -1.85 -2.52 -13.66
N CYS A 153 -2.22 -3.75 -13.37
CA CYS A 153 -1.35 -4.80 -12.87
C CYS A 153 -1.10 -5.81 -13.99
N ARG A 154 0.13 -5.91 -14.49
CA ARG A 154 0.54 -6.88 -15.51
C ARG A 154 1.53 -7.88 -14.95
N GLY A 155 1.22 -9.17 -15.01
CA GLY A 155 2.16 -10.19 -14.55
C GLY A 155 1.57 -11.59 -14.53
N THR A 156 2.43 -12.58 -14.33
CA THR A 156 2.03 -14.00 -14.32
C THR A 156 1.07 -14.28 -13.18
N ASN A 157 -0.11 -14.83 -13.51
CA ASN A 157 -1.20 -15.11 -12.58
C ASN A 157 -1.69 -13.85 -11.83
N ALA A 158 -1.79 -12.72 -12.54
CA ALA A 158 -2.47 -11.54 -12.03
C ALA A 158 -3.92 -11.92 -11.65
N ARG A 159 -4.37 -11.44 -10.49
CA ARG A 159 -5.70 -11.73 -9.94
C ARG A 159 -6.24 -10.54 -9.17
N ALA A 160 -7.54 -10.55 -8.86
CA ALA A 160 -8.13 -9.51 -8.02
C ALA A 160 -7.33 -9.32 -6.72
N PRO A 161 -7.08 -8.07 -6.28
CA PRO A 161 -6.35 -7.84 -5.04
C PRO A 161 -7.05 -8.52 -3.86
N LEU A 162 -6.23 -9.00 -2.93
CA LEU A 162 -6.69 -9.76 -1.77
C LEU A 162 -7.74 -8.94 -0.99
N HIS A 163 -8.94 -9.50 -0.85
CA HIS A 163 -10.12 -8.96 -0.15
C HIS A 163 -10.75 -7.68 -0.70
N LEU A 164 -10.06 -6.86 -1.49
CA LEU A 164 -10.60 -5.57 -1.95
C LEU A 164 -11.87 -5.72 -2.79
N ALA A 165 -11.92 -6.73 -3.66
CA ALA A 165 -13.11 -7.02 -4.47
C ALA A 165 -14.32 -7.41 -3.60
N GLU A 166 -14.11 -8.19 -2.53
CA GLU A 166 -15.13 -8.57 -1.55
C GLU A 166 -15.66 -7.34 -0.79
N PHE A 167 -14.78 -6.40 -0.43
CA PHE A 167 -15.19 -5.13 0.19
C PHE A 167 -16.04 -4.27 -0.76
N ILE A 168 -15.62 -4.15 -2.04
CA ILE A 168 -16.33 -3.36 -3.05
C ILE A 168 -17.70 -3.96 -3.39
N ALA A 169 -17.78 -5.27 -3.58
CA ALA A 169 -19.03 -5.96 -3.91
C ALA A 169 -20.03 -5.98 -2.75
N GLY A 170 -19.54 -5.91 -1.50
CA GLY A 170 -20.37 -6.02 -0.31
C GLY A 170 -20.80 -7.46 0.01
N GLU A 171 -20.20 -8.44 -0.65
CA GLU A 171 -20.49 -9.87 -0.51
C GLU A 171 -19.28 -10.61 0.04
N HIS A 172 -19.52 -11.62 0.89
CA HIS A 172 -18.48 -12.51 1.45
C HIS A 172 -17.27 -11.78 2.07
N ALA A 173 -17.55 -10.61 2.64
CA ALA A 173 -16.63 -9.82 3.44
C ALA A 173 -15.86 -10.66 4.47
N PRO A 174 -14.52 -10.68 4.46
CA PRO A 174 -13.76 -11.35 5.50
C PRO A 174 -13.89 -10.59 6.83
N PRO A 175 -13.65 -11.25 7.97
CA PRO A 175 -13.49 -10.56 9.25
C PRO A 175 -12.35 -9.54 9.18
N LEU A 176 -12.45 -8.49 10.00
CA LEU A 176 -11.40 -7.47 10.05
C LEU A 176 -10.25 -7.92 10.96
N ASP A 177 -9.05 -7.93 10.40
CA ASP A 177 -7.79 -8.21 11.07
C ASP A 177 -6.65 -7.38 10.45
N ALA A 178 -5.40 -7.61 10.87
CA ALA A 178 -4.24 -6.89 10.35
C ALA A 178 -4.02 -7.08 8.84
N MET A 179 -4.52 -8.16 8.24
CA MET A 179 -4.35 -8.49 6.82
C MET A 179 -5.47 -7.92 5.95
N THR A 180 -6.70 -7.90 6.46
CA THR A 180 -7.89 -7.43 5.72
C THR A 180 -8.16 -5.93 5.89
N ILE A 181 -7.64 -5.31 6.96
CA ILE A 181 -7.94 -3.91 7.29
C ILE A 181 -7.52 -2.93 6.21
N GLN A 182 -6.42 -3.18 5.49
CA GLN A 182 -5.98 -2.30 4.41
C GLN A 182 -7.00 -2.27 3.27
N ALA A 183 -7.57 -3.42 2.89
CA ALA A 183 -8.59 -3.50 1.84
C ALA A 183 -9.88 -2.79 2.26
N TYR A 184 -10.31 -2.98 3.51
CA TYR A 184 -11.44 -2.26 4.10
C TYR A 184 -11.20 -0.73 4.12
N TYR A 185 -10.02 -0.31 4.57
CA TYR A 185 -9.63 1.10 4.64
C TYR A 185 -9.64 1.75 3.25
N THR A 186 -9.08 1.06 2.25
CA THR A 186 -9.05 1.51 0.85
C THR A 186 -10.47 1.74 0.32
N TRP A 187 -11.36 0.78 0.57
CA TRP A 187 -12.77 0.87 0.18
C TRP A 187 -13.50 2.05 0.86
N ARG A 188 -13.35 2.21 2.19
CA ARG A 188 -13.92 3.33 2.94
C ARG A 188 -13.37 4.69 2.49
N LEU A 189 -12.07 4.76 2.22
CA LEU A 189 -11.38 5.98 1.83
C LEU A 189 -11.86 6.50 0.46
N ALA A 190 -12.23 5.61 -0.45
CA ALA A 190 -12.81 6.02 -1.73
C ALA A 190 -14.08 6.86 -1.55
N ALA A 191 -14.97 6.45 -0.66
CA ALA A 191 -16.17 7.22 -0.34
C ALA A 191 -15.81 8.60 0.26
N THR A 192 -14.85 8.65 1.18
CA THR A 192 -14.34 9.93 1.74
C THR A 192 -13.72 10.83 0.67
N ALA A 193 -13.03 10.25 -0.31
CA ALA A 193 -12.43 10.98 -1.42
C ALA A 193 -13.45 11.41 -2.51
N GLY A 194 -14.73 11.06 -2.36
CA GLY A 194 -15.77 11.30 -3.38
C GLY A 194 -15.55 10.48 -4.65
N MET A 195 -15.01 9.27 -4.52
CA MET A 195 -14.65 8.40 -5.63
C MET A 195 -15.27 7.01 -5.49
N ARG A 196 -15.54 6.36 -6.62
CA ARG A 196 -16.00 4.98 -6.71
C ARG A 196 -14.86 4.07 -7.15
N LEU A 197 -14.57 3.06 -6.33
CA LEU A 197 -13.60 2.02 -6.64
C LEU A 197 -14.22 0.88 -7.46
N ALA A 198 -13.44 0.31 -8.38
CA ALA A 198 -13.76 -0.93 -9.05
C ALA A 198 -12.50 -1.75 -9.32
N VAL A 199 -12.64 -3.08 -9.27
CA VAL A 199 -11.65 -4.05 -9.76
C VAL A 199 -12.20 -4.64 -11.04
N LEU A 200 -11.43 -4.55 -12.13
CA LEU A 200 -11.80 -5.05 -13.43
C LEU A 200 -10.73 -6.00 -13.95
N GLN A 201 -11.12 -6.92 -14.82
CA GLN A 201 -10.22 -7.78 -15.56
C GLN A 201 -10.16 -7.30 -17.02
N ASP A 202 -8.95 -7.15 -17.55
CA ASP A 202 -8.69 -6.77 -18.94
C ASP A 202 -7.75 -7.80 -19.57
N GLY A 203 -8.34 -8.85 -20.15
CA GLY A 203 -7.61 -10.03 -20.57
C GLY A 203 -6.90 -10.71 -19.40
N ALA A 204 -5.56 -10.73 -19.43
CA ALA A 204 -4.71 -11.24 -18.36
C ALA A 204 -4.35 -10.19 -17.30
N ASP A 205 -4.61 -8.90 -17.56
CA ASP A 205 -4.30 -7.81 -16.65
C ASP A 205 -5.43 -7.62 -15.62
N ILE A 206 -5.07 -7.05 -14.47
CA ILE A 206 -6.03 -6.60 -13.47
C ILE A 206 -5.96 -5.09 -13.35
N LEU A 207 -7.14 -4.45 -13.37
CA LEU A 207 -7.27 -3.01 -13.30
C LEU A 207 -7.94 -2.61 -11.99
N LEU A 208 -7.28 -1.73 -11.25
CA LEU A 208 -7.86 -1.02 -10.12
C LEU A 208 -8.21 0.38 -10.59
N SER A 209 -9.50 0.72 -10.60
CA SER A 209 -9.95 2.05 -11.01
C SER A 209 -10.62 2.77 -9.86
N ALA A 210 -10.36 4.08 -9.76
CA ALA A 210 -11.11 4.99 -8.90
C ALA A 210 -11.54 6.18 -9.76
N LYS A 211 -12.85 6.46 -9.83
CA LYS A 211 -13.41 7.57 -10.62
C LYS A 211 -14.27 8.46 -9.74
N PRO A 212 -14.47 9.76 -10.06
CA PRO A 212 -15.42 10.60 -9.35
C PRO A 212 -16.80 9.93 -9.27
N ALA A 213 -17.41 9.98 -8.08
CA ALA A 213 -18.61 9.21 -7.74
C ALA A 213 -19.89 9.69 -8.43
#